data_AF-N9DNR4-F1
#
_entry.id   AF-N9DNR4-F1
#
_cell.length_a   1.000
_cell.length_b   1.000
_cell.length_c   1.000
_cell.angle_alpha   90.00
_cell.angle_beta   90.00
_cell.angle_gamma   90.00
#
_symmetry.space_group_name_H-M   'P 1'
#
loop_
_entity.id
_entity.type
_entity.pdbx_description
1 polymer ?
#
loop_
_entity_poly.entity_id
_entity_poly.type
_entity_poly.pdbx_seq_one_letter_code
_entity_poly.pdbx_strand_id
1 'polypeptide(L)'
;MGEKFEFEIQESLDTINKILGIAEKYESQSDFDGLLAKNLLAFHSIINDSSFVNRLNAQLITCRNYRGLKLMRAWDGGFASFSKDDEVIRLHRLALFLVIYLRELSFRGNYSIDERDDFYSLNELIRRNRKEFFEKSSWCINLLDDLPTLIMQEEFHSDHARALSNAIKSTDINKVEEFIRTKNESISKIDTWNNEFQEKKSAVEVLKDKLDTYQTAFNFVGLYQGFSSLLKKKVDELDSLKIQYFFIGLIIISIPLLELAWVFDNLNSIDSTKVLFIVFPTLTLLFVLFWFFRIVLHNIKSVKSQIMQLELRMTLCQFIQSYAEKSKELKEANKEGFEKFENIIFSSIVSSDENIPSTFDGMEHVSNLLKNFKSNP
;
A
#
# COMPACT_ATOMS: atom_id res chain seq x y z
N MET A 1 9.58 14.64 -31.28
CA MET A 1 10.20 13.33 -31.01
C MET A 1 9.09 12.39 -30.57
N GLY A 2 8.95 11.25 -31.24
CA GLY A 2 8.02 10.21 -30.76
C GLY A 2 8.47 9.69 -29.40
N GLU A 3 7.53 9.22 -28.60
CA GLU A 3 7.79 8.65 -27.27
C GLU A 3 8.72 7.43 -27.41
N LYS A 4 9.90 7.51 -26.77
CA LYS A 4 10.88 6.42 -26.70
C LYS A 4 10.29 5.28 -25.90
N PHE A 5 10.39 4.06 -26.40
CA PHE A 5 9.82 2.94 -25.67
C PHE A 5 10.67 2.56 -24.46
N GLU A 6 10.05 1.97 -23.44
CA GLU A 6 10.71 1.36 -22.29
C GLU A 6 10.56 -0.16 -22.33
N PHE A 7 11.54 -0.83 -21.74
CA PHE A 7 11.51 -2.27 -21.51
C PHE A 7 10.78 -2.54 -20.20
N GLU A 8 9.67 -3.25 -20.26
CA GLU A 8 9.01 -3.77 -19.06
C GLU A 8 9.82 -4.96 -18.53
N ILE A 9 10.20 -4.92 -17.25
CA ILE A 9 11.13 -5.90 -16.66
C ILE A 9 10.59 -7.31 -16.78
N GLN A 10 9.36 -7.55 -16.33
CA GLN A 10 8.78 -8.89 -16.32
C GLN A 10 8.58 -9.44 -17.74
N GLU A 11 7.99 -8.67 -18.65
CA GLU A 11 7.76 -9.11 -20.03
C GLU A 11 9.07 -9.41 -20.78
N SER A 12 10.11 -8.61 -20.51
CA SER A 12 11.43 -8.77 -21.10
C SER A 12 12.10 -10.05 -20.62
N LEU A 13 12.10 -10.31 -19.31
CA LEU A 13 12.65 -11.54 -18.72
C LEU A 13 11.88 -12.78 -19.18
N ASP A 14 10.55 -12.72 -19.22
CA ASP A 14 9.73 -13.82 -19.73
C ASP A 14 10.05 -14.15 -21.19
N THR A 15 10.28 -13.12 -22.02
CA THR A 15 10.67 -13.31 -23.43
C THR A 15 12.06 -13.93 -23.55
N ILE A 16 13.04 -13.43 -22.80
CA ILE A 16 14.41 -13.96 -22.78
C ILE A 16 14.39 -15.43 -22.35
N ASN A 17 13.73 -15.76 -21.24
CA ASN A 17 13.63 -17.14 -20.74
C ASN A 17 13.00 -18.09 -21.74
N LYS A 18 11.91 -17.68 -22.40
CA LYS A 18 11.25 -18.50 -23.43
C LYS A 18 12.16 -18.80 -24.61
N ILE A 19 12.97 -17.84 -25.05
CA ILE A 19 13.90 -18.02 -26.17
C ILE A 19 15.14 -18.82 -25.73
N LEU A 20 15.62 -18.64 -24.49
CA LEU A 20 16.72 -19.45 -23.96
C LEU A 20 16.31 -20.92 -23.78
N GLY A 21 15.05 -21.20 -23.39
CA GLY A 21 14.51 -22.56 -23.41
C GLY A 21 14.41 -23.18 -24.81
N ILE A 22 14.37 -22.36 -25.88
CA ILE A 22 14.56 -22.84 -27.26
C ILE A 22 16.04 -23.13 -27.49
N ALA A 23 16.94 -22.23 -27.10
CA ALA A 23 18.38 -22.40 -27.26
C ALA A 23 18.90 -23.74 -26.66
N GLU A 24 18.41 -24.15 -25.50
CA GLU A 24 18.74 -25.44 -24.87
C GLU A 24 18.46 -26.65 -25.79
N LYS A 25 17.43 -26.59 -26.64
CA LYS A 25 17.12 -27.67 -27.58
C LYS A 25 18.12 -27.75 -28.73
N TYR A 26 18.69 -26.61 -29.12
CA TYR A 26 19.58 -26.47 -30.28
C TYR A 26 21.06 -26.55 -29.89
N GLU A 27 21.42 -26.47 -28.61
CA GLU A 27 22.81 -26.46 -28.11
C GLU A 27 23.66 -27.64 -28.61
N SER A 28 23.06 -28.82 -28.77
CA SER A 28 23.75 -30.03 -29.22
C SER A 28 24.03 -30.10 -30.73
N GLN A 29 23.50 -29.14 -31.51
CA GLN A 29 23.69 -29.10 -32.96
C GLN A 29 25.06 -28.51 -33.31
N SER A 30 25.69 -29.05 -34.36
CA SER A 30 27.01 -28.61 -34.83
C SER A 30 26.96 -27.52 -35.90
N ASP A 31 25.77 -27.05 -36.26
CA ASP A 31 25.54 -26.02 -37.25
C ASP A 31 25.58 -24.60 -36.64
N PHE A 32 25.30 -23.59 -37.46
CA PHE A 32 25.31 -22.19 -37.03
C PHE A 32 24.31 -21.94 -35.88
N ASP A 33 23.14 -22.56 -35.94
CA ASP A 33 22.07 -22.37 -34.96
C ASP A 33 22.46 -22.95 -33.60
N GLY A 34 23.09 -24.13 -33.57
CA GLY A 34 23.64 -24.70 -32.34
C GLY A 34 24.78 -23.87 -31.75
N LEU A 35 25.66 -23.31 -32.58
CA LEU A 35 26.73 -22.42 -32.11
C LEU A 35 26.16 -21.10 -31.54
N LEU A 36 25.12 -20.55 -32.17
CA LEU A 36 24.44 -19.35 -31.70
C LEU A 36 23.70 -19.61 -30.39
N ALA A 37 23.02 -20.75 -30.28
CA ALA A 37 22.35 -21.18 -29.06
C ALA A 37 23.34 -21.31 -27.89
N LYS A 38 24.48 -21.96 -28.10
CA LYS A 38 25.54 -22.09 -27.09
C LYS A 38 26.06 -20.74 -26.60
N ASN A 39 26.26 -19.79 -27.52
CA ASN A 39 26.67 -18.44 -27.14
C ASN A 39 25.57 -17.75 -26.32
N LEU A 40 24.30 -17.77 -26.75
CA LEU A 40 23.19 -17.18 -25.99
C LEU A 40 23.04 -17.76 -24.58
N LEU A 41 23.22 -19.07 -24.42
CA LEU A 41 23.19 -19.73 -23.11
C LEU A 41 24.35 -19.28 -22.22
N ALA A 42 25.53 -19.01 -22.77
CA ALA A 42 26.64 -18.44 -22.00
C ALA A 42 26.31 -17.06 -21.41
N PHE A 43 25.47 -16.27 -22.10
CA PHE A 43 24.98 -14.98 -21.58
C PHE A 43 23.82 -15.09 -20.60
N HIS A 44 23.25 -16.28 -20.36
CA HIS A 44 22.02 -16.43 -19.57
C HIS A 44 22.08 -15.67 -18.24
N SER A 45 23.17 -15.81 -17.48
CA SER A 45 23.36 -15.15 -16.18
C SER A 45 23.39 -13.62 -16.26
N ILE A 46 23.78 -13.07 -17.41
CA ILE A 46 23.91 -11.63 -17.65
C ILE A 46 22.58 -11.06 -18.13
N ILE A 47 21.92 -11.72 -19.08
CA ILE A 47 20.72 -11.17 -19.74
C ILE A 47 19.42 -11.51 -19.01
N ASN A 48 19.40 -12.58 -18.20
CA ASN A 48 18.25 -13.00 -17.41
C ASN A 48 18.25 -12.36 -16.00
N ASP A 49 18.61 -11.09 -15.91
CA ASP A 49 18.60 -10.32 -14.67
C ASP A 49 17.82 -9.01 -14.87
N SER A 50 16.98 -8.69 -13.88
CA SER A 50 16.34 -7.38 -13.77
C SER A 50 17.34 -6.21 -13.87
N SER A 51 18.57 -6.39 -13.37
CA SER A 51 19.63 -5.37 -13.46
C SER A 51 20.03 -5.08 -14.90
N PHE A 52 20.02 -6.08 -15.78
CA PHE A 52 20.31 -5.91 -17.20
C PHE A 52 19.22 -5.09 -17.88
N VAL A 53 17.94 -5.41 -17.66
CA VAL A 53 16.82 -4.64 -18.24
C VAL A 53 16.81 -3.19 -17.74
N ASN A 54 17.09 -2.98 -16.45
CA ASN A 54 17.24 -1.64 -15.88
C ASN A 54 18.40 -0.86 -16.53
N ARG A 55 19.52 -1.53 -16.78
CA ARG A 55 20.66 -0.95 -17.51
C ARG A 55 20.26 -0.53 -18.93
N LEU A 56 19.50 -1.36 -19.65
CA LEU A 56 19.00 -1.01 -20.98
C LEU A 56 18.12 0.25 -20.95
N ASN A 57 17.19 0.34 -20.00
CA ASN A 57 16.33 1.52 -19.84
C ASN A 57 17.12 2.79 -19.52
N ALA A 58 18.15 2.69 -18.67
CA ALA A 58 18.96 3.82 -18.23
C ALA A 58 19.96 4.31 -19.29
N GLN A 59 20.54 3.39 -20.09
CA GLN A 59 21.71 3.70 -20.93
C GLN A 59 21.45 3.70 -22.44
N LEU A 60 20.43 2.98 -22.95
CA LEU A 60 20.11 3.03 -24.38
C LEU A 60 19.36 4.32 -24.73
N ILE A 61 19.74 4.96 -25.84
CA ILE A 61 19.18 6.24 -26.28
C ILE A 61 18.60 6.13 -27.69
N THR A 62 19.40 5.63 -28.65
CA THR A 62 19.09 5.54 -30.08
C THR A 62 18.24 4.30 -30.38
N CYS A 63 18.59 3.14 -29.82
CA CYS A 63 17.82 1.90 -29.98
C CYS A 63 16.38 2.03 -29.50
N ARG A 64 16.13 2.84 -28.45
CA ARG A 64 14.78 3.11 -27.90
C ARG A 64 13.86 3.89 -28.87
N ASN A 65 14.40 4.44 -29.96
CA ASN A 65 13.61 5.06 -31.02
C ASN A 65 12.97 3.99 -31.96
N TYR A 66 13.52 2.79 -32.01
CA TYR A 66 13.08 1.72 -32.92
C TYR A 66 12.19 0.72 -32.20
N ARG A 67 10.86 0.94 -32.20
CA ARG A 67 9.88 0.04 -31.52
C ARG A 67 9.99 -1.44 -31.93
N GLY A 68 10.57 -1.73 -33.11
CA GLY A 68 10.87 -3.09 -33.57
C GLY A 68 11.92 -3.81 -32.73
N LEU A 69 12.75 -3.08 -31.98
CA LEU A 69 13.74 -3.58 -31.03
C LEU A 69 13.19 -3.72 -29.61
N LYS A 70 11.88 -3.75 -29.36
CA LYS A 70 11.37 -4.17 -28.05
C LYS A 70 11.68 -5.66 -27.85
N LEU A 71 12.13 -6.07 -26.67
CA LEU A 71 12.47 -7.48 -26.41
C LEU A 71 11.31 -8.44 -26.71
N MET A 72 10.06 -8.08 -26.41
CA MET A 72 8.88 -8.88 -26.78
C MET A 72 8.79 -9.19 -28.29
N ARG A 73 9.36 -8.33 -29.15
CA ARG A 73 9.37 -8.51 -30.61
C ARG A 73 10.33 -9.60 -31.06
N ALA A 74 11.29 -9.99 -30.22
CA ALA A 74 12.08 -11.20 -30.47
C ALA A 74 11.20 -12.46 -30.42
N TRP A 75 10.11 -12.43 -29.63
CA TRP A 75 9.16 -13.54 -29.49
C TRP A 75 7.98 -13.47 -30.46
N ASP A 76 7.27 -12.34 -30.51
CA ASP A 76 6.02 -12.20 -31.29
C ASP A 76 6.24 -11.67 -32.72
N GLY A 77 7.41 -11.12 -32.98
CA GLY A 77 7.79 -10.52 -34.25
C GLY A 77 6.94 -9.35 -34.77
N GLY A 78 5.98 -8.85 -33.99
CA GLY A 78 5.05 -7.82 -34.41
C GLY A 78 3.92 -8.28 -35.33
N PHE A 79 3.75 -9.59 -35.57
CA PHE A 79 2.74 -10.12 -36.50
C PHE A 79 1.92 -11.24 -35.86
N ALA A 80 0.64 -11.33 -36.20
CA ALA A 80 -0.32 -12.29 -35.62
C ALA A 80 -0.04 -13.78 -35.97
N SER A 81 1.00 -14.09 -36.76
CA SER A 81 1.24 -15.41 -37.35
C SER A 81 2.65 -15.96 -37.10
N PHE A 82 3.26 -15.69 -35.95
CA PHE A 82 4.52 -16.36 -35.56
C PHE A 82 4.19 -17.80 -35.10
N SER A 83 4.46 -18.81 -35.94
CA SER A 83 4.11 -20.21 -35.64
C SER A 83 5.14 -20.86 -34.70
N LYS A 84 4.88 -22.10 -34.27
CA LYS A 84 5.87 -22.92 -33.53
C LYS A 84 7.07 -23.32 -34.40
N ASP A 85 6.99 -23.19 -35.71
CA ASP A 85 8.07 -23.58 -36.64
C ASP A 85 9.15 -22.49 -36.77
N ASP A 86 8.88 -21.29 -36.23
CA ASP A 86 9.79 -20.13 -36.28
C ASP A 86 10.79 -20.09 -35.08
N GLU A 87 11.05 -21.22 -34.40
CA GLU A 87 11.93 -21.29 -33.22
C GLU A 87 13.33 -20.70 -33.49
N VAL A 88 13.93 -21.05 -34.62
CA VAL A 88 15.26 -20.54 -35.04
C VAL A 88 15.24 -19.03 -35.31
N ILE A 89 14.15 -18.49 -35.87
CA ILE A 89 14.02 -17.05 -36.13
C ILE A 89 14.04 -16.26 -34.82
N ARG A 90 13.43 -16.79 -33.76
CA ARG A 90 13.40 -16.15 -32.43
C ARG A 90 14.79 -16.13 -31.80
N LEU A 91 15.54 -17.24 -31.94
CA LEU A 91 16.93 -17.36 -31.52
C LEU A 91 17.81 -16.28 -32.21
N HIS A 92 17.71 -16.20 -33.54
CA HIS A 92 18.41 -15.22 -34.37
C HIS A 92 18.10 -13.79 -33.96
N ARG A 93 16.82 -13.47 -33.72
CA ARG A 93 16.38 -12.12 -33.33
C ARG A 93 16.88 -11.71 -31.96
N LEU A 94 16.80 -12.59 -30.97
CA LEU A 94 17.31 -12.29 -29.65
C LEU A 94 18.81 -11.98 -29.71
N ALA A 95 19.60 -12.81 -30.41
CA ALA A 95 21.03 -12.57 -30.59
C ALA A 95 21.31 -11.21 -31.26
N LEU A 96 20.60 -10.89 -32.34
CA LEU A 96 20.75 -9.62 -33.05
C LEU A 96 20.39 -8.42 -32.16
N PHE A 97 19.29 -8.50 -31.42
CA PHE A 97 18.86 -7.43 -30.52
C PHE A 97 19.90 -7.19 -29.42
N LEU A 98 20.37 -8.25 -28.78
CA LEU A 98 21.40 -8.16 -27.74
C LEU A 98 22.68 -7.50 -28.28
N VAL A 99 23.14 -7.92 -29.46
CA VAL A 99 24.35 -7.34 -30.05
C VAL A 99 24.15 -5.88 -30.45
N ILE A 100 22.97 -5.51 -30.95
CA ILE A 100 22.62 -4.10 -31.24
C ILE A 100 22.65 -3.25 -29.96
N TYR A 101 22.03 -3.72 -28.87
CA TYR A 101 22.02 -2.98 -27.60
C TYR A 101 23.44 -2.81 -27.06
N LEU A 102 24.20 -3.90 -26.99
CA LEU A 102 25.56 -3.88 -26.48
C LEU A 102 26.50 -3.06 -27.38
N ARG A 103 26.24 -2.98 -28.69
CA ARG A 103 26.97 -2.09 -29.60
C ARG A 103 26.68 -0.61 -29.32
N GLU A 104 25.44 -0.23 -29.02
CA GLU A 104 25.16 1.15 -28.58
C GLU A 104 25.84 1.45 -27.24
N LEU A 105 25.73 0.54 -26.27
CA LEU A 105 26.32 0.71 -24.94
C LEU A 105 27.84 0.87 -25.01
N SER A 106 28.51 0.04 -25.82
CA SER A 106 29.96 0.14 -26.03
C SER A 106 30.35 1.41 -26.79
N PHE A 107 29.58 1.83 -27.80
CA PHE A 107 29.89 3.01 -28.59
C PHE A 107 29.71 4.32 -27.80
N ARG A 108 28.70 4.40 -26.94
CA ARG A 108 28.42 5.58 -26.08
C ARG A 108 29.23 5.58 -24.78
N GLY A 109 29.65 4.42 -24.30
CA GLY A 109 30.47 4.28 -23.09
C GLY A 109 31.97 4.43 -23.36
N ASN A 110 32.75 4.56 -22.29
CA ASN A 110 34.22 4.46 -22.34
C ASN A 110 34.69 2.99 -22.29
N TYR A 111 34.00 2.09 -23.00
CA TYR A 111 34.27 0.65 -22.93
C TYR A 111 35.08 0.21 -24.16
N SER A 112 36.32 -0.23 -23.96
CA SER A 112 37.04 -0.97 -25.01
C SER A 112 36.60 -2.42 -24.95
N ILE A 113 36.08 -2.94 -26.06
CA ILE A 113 35.78 -4.36 -26.20
C ILE A 113 37.10 -5.13 -26.11
N ASP A 114 37.34 -5.81 -24.99
CA ASP A 114 38.47 -6.75 -24.84
C ASP A 114 38.10 -8.06 -25.55
N GLU A 115 39.06 -8.72 -26.21
CA GLU A 115 38.86 -9.99 -26.93
C GLU A 115 38.41 -11.14 -25.99
N ARG A 116 38.51 -10.92 -24.67
CA ARG A 116 38.08 -11.84 -23.61
C ARG A 116 36.65 -11.63 -23.11
N ASP A 117 35.93 -10.63 -23.61
CA ASP A 117 34.55 -10.36 -23.22
C ASP A 117 33.58 -11.27 -24.00
N ASP A 118 32.58 -11.83 -23.32
CA ASP A 118 31.59 -12.71 -23.94
C ASP A 118 30.89 -12.00 -25.11
N PHE A 119 30.66 -10.67 -24.97
CA PHE A 119 30.09 -9.81 -26.02
C PHE A 119 30.87 -9.87 -27.34
N TYR A 120 32.20 -9.91 -27.28
CA TYR A 120 33.04 -9.99 -28.48
C TYR A 120 32.77 -11.28 -29.25
N SER A 121 32.64 -12.40 -28.53
CA SER A 121 32.39 -13.72 -29.12
C SER A 121 31.06 -13.78 -29.89
N LEU A 122 29.99 -13.26 -29.29
CA LEU A 122 28.68 -13.20 -29.94
C LEU A 122 28.70 -12.25 -31.15
N ASN A 123 29.29 -11.06 -30.99
CA ASN A 123 29.36 -10.08 -32.08
C ASN A 123 30.17 -10.60 -33.28
N GLU A 124 31.32 -11.24 -33.04
CA GLU A 124 32.12 -11.88 -34.09
C GLU A 124 31.36 -13.02 -34.79
N LEU A 125 30.66 -13.86 -34.03
CA LEU A 125 29.83 -14.93 -34.58
C LEU A 125 28.77 -14.36 -35.54
N ILE A 126 28.00 -13.36 -35.09
CA ILE A 126 26.99 -12.70 -35.93
C ILE A 126 27.64 -12.08 -37.17
N ARG A 127 28.81 -11.45 -37.02
CA ARG A 127 29.50 -10.76 -38.11
C ARG A 127 30.02 -11.73 -39.19
N ARG A 128 30.52 -12.91 -38.81
CA ARG A 128 31.05 -13.92 -39.74
C ARG A 128 29.95 -14.68 -40.47
N ASN A 129 28.80 -14.86 -39.82
CA ASN A 129 27.68 -15.68 -40.32
C ASN A 129 26.48 -14.85 -40.81
N ARG A 130 26.70 -13.61 -41.26
CA ARG A 130 25.63 -12.69 -41.71
C ARG A 130 24.65 -13.29 -42.73
N LYS A 131 25.12 -14.19 -43.60
CA LYS A 131 24.32 -14.83 -44.64
C LYS A 131 23.38 -15.92 -44.12
N GLU A 132 23.64 -16.43 -42.92
CA GLU A 132 22.87 -17.50 -42.28
C GLU A 132 21.61 -16.97 -41.57
N PHE A 133 21.53 -15.65 -41.34
CA PHE A 133 20.36 -15.04 -40.73
C PHE A 133 19.20 -14.93 -41.72
N PHE A 134 17.98 -15.23 -41.24
CA PHE A 134 16.77 -15.13 -42.05
C PHE A 134 16.54 -13.73 -42.64
N GLU A 135 16.00 -13.68 -43.85
CA GLU A 135 15.69 -12.44 -44.58
C GLU A 135 14.83 -11.46 -43.76
N LYS A 136 13.88 -11.99 -42.97
CA LYS A 136 13.02 -11.20 -42.06
C LYS A 136 13.78 -10.47 -40.94
N SER A 137 15.03 -10.80 -40.70
CA SER A 137 15.92 -10.19 -39.70
C SER A 137 17.05 -9.37 -40.34
N SER A 138 17.09 -9.27 -41.68
CA SER A 138 18.10 -8.51 -42.44
C SER A 138 18.15 -7.03 -42.03
N TRP A 139 17.00 -6.43 -41.70
CA TRP A 139 16.96 -5.04 -41.21
C TRP A 139 17.74 -4.82 -39.91
N CYS A 140 17.80 -5.82 -39.01
CA CYS A 140 18.57 -5.74 -37.77
C CYS A 140 20.07 -5.71 -38.07
N ILE A 141 20.52 -6.46 -39.09
CA ILE A 141 21.91 -6.48 -39.52
C ILE A 141 22.30 -5.13 -40.11
N ASN A 142 21.45 -4.56 -40.96
CA ASN A 142 21.67 -3.22 -41.51
C ASN A 142 21.72 -2.17 -40.39
N LEU A 143 20.75 -2.22 -39.45
CA LEU A 143 20.74 -1.33 -38.31
C LEU A 143 21.99 -1.48 -37.45
N LEU A 144 22.45 -2.71 -37.20
CA LEU A 144 23.67 -2.96 -36.46
C LEU A 144 24.88 -2.24 -37.06
N ASP A 145 24.99 -2.22 -38.40
CA ASP A 145 26.08 -1.54 -39.11
C ASP A 145 25.92 -0.03 -39.16
N ASP A 146 24.71 0.46 -39.35
CA ASP A 146 24.40 1.89 -39.43
C ASP A 146 24.38 2.56 -38.06
N LEU A 147 24.24 1.80 -36.97
CA LEU A 147 24.06 2.30 -35.61
C LEU A 147 25.15 3.31 -35.17
N PRO A 148 26.46 3.06 -35.36
CA PRO A 148 27.47 4.06 -35.04
C PRO A 148 27.28 5.37 -35.83
N THR A 149 26.94 5.27 -37.11
CA THR A 149 26.69 6.44 -37.96
C THR A 149 25.45 7.21 -37.51
N LEU A 150 24.38 6.50 -37.12
CA LEU A 150 23.16 7.10 -36.57
C LEU A 150 23.43 7.80 -35.24
N ILE A 151 24.19 7.17 -34.34
CA ILE A 151 24.60 7.78 -33.07
C ILE A 151 25.44 9.02 -33.35
N MET A 152 26.44 8.94 -34.23
CA MET A 152 27.25 10.08 -34.64
C MET A 152 26.37 11.20 -35.23
N GLN A 153 25.39 10.86 -36.07
CA GLN A 153 24.46 11.85 -36.61
C GLN A 153 23.68 12.54 -35.50
N GLU A 154 23.12 11.81 -34.54
CA GLU A 154 22.42 12.40 -33.39
C GLU A 154 23.34 13.34 -32.57
N GLU A 155 24.57 12.91 -32.28
CA GLU A 155 25.52 13.67 -31.48
C GLU A 155 26.05 14.92 -32.22
N PHE A 156 26.50 14.78 -33.47
CA PHE A 156 27.07 15.89 -34.26
C PHE A 156 26.02 16.87 -34.78
N HIS A 157 24.77 16.43 -34.97
CA HIS A 157 23.67 17.32 -35.33
C HIS A 157 22.96 17.93 -34.13
N SER A 158 23.38 17.61 -32.90
CA SER A 158 22.88 18.31 -31.71
C SER A 158 23.19 19.81 -31.80
N ASP A 159 22.28 20.64 -31.28
CA ASP A 159 22.46 22.10 -31.28
C ASP A 159 23.78 22.52 -30.62
N HIS A 160 24.22 21.74 -29.63
CA HIS A 160 25.48 21.91 -28.91
C HIS A 160 26.69 21.64 -29.81
N ALA A 161 26.71 20.52 -30.54
CA ALA A 161 27.80 20.19 -31.44
C ALA A 161 27.88 21.14 -32.64
N ARG A 162 26.73 21.61 -33.16
CA ARG A 162 26.71 22.64 -34.21
C ARG A 162 27.19 23.99 -33.70
N ALA A 163 26.75 24.42 -32.53
CA ALA A 163 27.21 25.65 -31.90
C ALA A 163 28.73 25.60 -31.68
N LEU A 164 29.24 24.48 -31.17
CA LEU A 164 30.68 24.26 -30.98
C LEU A 164 31.43 24.26 -32.32
N SER A 165 30.94 23.55 -33.35
CA SER A 165 31.55 23.54 -34.68
C SER A 165 31.60 24.94 -35.30
N ASN A 166 30.53 25.72 -35.18
CA ASN A 166 30.47 27.10 -35.66
C ASN A 166 31.42 28.02 -34.88
N ALA A 167 31.51 27.85 -33.56
CA ALA A 167 32.41 28.62 -32.72
C ALA A 167 33.89 28.30 -33.02
N ILE A 168 34.25 27.02 -33.19
CA ILE A 168 35.59 26.59 -33.60
C ILE A 168 35.96 27.18 -34.97
N LYS A 169 35.04 27.16 -35.95
CA LYS A 169 35.26 27.74 -37.28
C LYS A 169 35.49 29.24 -37.26
N SER A 170 34.94 29.96 -36.27
CA SER A 170 35.12 31.42 -36.14
C SER A 170 36.47 31.85 -35.55
N THR A 171 37.35 30.93 -35.14
CA THR A 171 38.66 31.21 -34.49
C THR A 171 38.55 31.94 -33.13
N ASP A 172 37.33 32.15 -32.61
CA ASP A 172 37.04 32.95 -31.43
C ASP A 172 36.87 32.02 -30.21
N ILE A 173 37.99 31.44 -29.77
CA ILE A 173 38.07 30.45 -28.68
C ILE A 173 37.40 30.96 -27.38
N ASN A 174 37.39 32.29 -27.17
CA ASN A 174 36.74 32.94 -26.03
C ASN A 174 35.23 32.64 -25.95
N LYS A 175 34.53 32.54 -27.08
CA LYS A 175 33.09 32.20 -27.11
C LYS A 175 32.83 30.74 -26.72
N VAL A 176 33.77 29.85 -27.05
CA VAL A 176 33.70 28.44 -26.64
C VAL A 176 33.90 28.34 -25.13
N GLU A 177 34.85 29.08 -24.58
CA GLU A 177 35.12 29.12 -23.14
C GLU A 177 33.92 29.71 -22.36
N GLU A 178 33.31 30.78 -22.86
CA GLU A 178 32.12 31.38 -22.26
C GLU A 178 30.90 30.45 -22.31
N PHE A 179 30.72 29.70 -23.41
CA PHE A 179 29.69 28.68 -23.52
C PHE A 179 29.88 27.55 -22.51
N ILE A 180 31.12 27.04 -22.36
CA ILE A 180 31.45 26.00 -21.38
C ILE A 180 31.19 26.50 -19.96
N ARG A 181 31.61 27.74 -19.63
CA ARG A 181 31.37 28.34 -18.33
C ARG A 181 29.87 28.46 -18.03
N THR A 182 29.10 29.00 -18.96
CA THR A 182 27.65 29.18 -18.81
C THR A 182 26.93 27.85 -18.63
N LYS A 183 27.35 26.81 -19.37
CA LYS A 183 26.83 25.45 -19.21
C LYS A 183 27.13 24.90 -17.82
N ASN A 184 28.37 25.00 -17.36
CA ASN A 184 28.79 24.49 -16.05
C ASN A 184 28.06 25.22 -14.90
N GLU A 185 27.89 26.54 -15.00
CA GLU A 185 27.10 27.32 -14.04
C GLU A 185 25.63 26.89 -14.02
N SER A 186 25.06 26.61 -15.19
CA SER A 186 23.66 26.16 -15.30
C SER A 186 23.48 24.76 -14.71
N ILE A 187 24.43 23.84 -14.95
CA ILE A 187 24.43 22.50 -14.33
C ILE A 187 24.53 22.61 -12.82
N SER A 188 25.46 23.43 -12.31
CA SER A 188 25.62 23.65 -10.86
C SER A 188 24.36 24.23 -10.21
N LYS A 189 23.66 25.16 -10.89
CA LYS A 189 22.37 25.69 -10.42
C LYS A 189 21.29 24.62 -10.42
N ILE A 190 21.23 23.77 -11.44
CA ILE A 190 20.28 22.64 -11.50
C ILE A 190 20.54 21.68 -10.34
N ASP A 191 21.79 21.30 -10.08
CA ASP A 191 22.15 20.40 -8.98
C ASP A 191 21.77 20.99 -7.62
N THR A 192 22.05 22.28 -7.42
CA THR A 192 21.67 23.00 -6.19
C THR A 192 20.15 23.01 -6.03
N TRP A 193 19.42 23.33 -7.11
CA TRP A 193 17.97 23.38 -7.08
C TRP A 193 17.33 22.01 -6.83
N ASN A 194 17.93 20.95 -7.38
CA ASN A 194 17.46 19.59 -7.17
C ASN A 194 17.68 19.16 -5.71
N ASN A 195 18.83 19.51 -5.11
CA ASN A 195 19.09 19.26 -3.69
C ASN A 195 18.11 20.01 -2.79
N GLU A 196 17.91 21.31 -3.02
CA GLU A 196 16.92 22.10 -2.27
C GLU A 196 15.49 21.55 -2.43
N PHE A 197 15.14 21.09 -3.63
CA PHE A 197 13.84 20.51 -3.90
C PHE A 197 13.65 19.19 -3.12
N GLN A 198 14.66 18.32 -3.09
CA GLN A 198 14.59 17.09 -2.30
C GLN A 198 14.50 17.37 -0.80
N GLU A 199 15.26 18.34 -0.28
CA GLU A 199 15.15 18.75 1.13
C GLU A 199 13.75 19.27 1.48
N LYS A 200 13.20 20.16 0.65
CA LYS A 200 11.85 20.70 0.83
C LYS A 200 10.79 19.61 0.71
N LYS A 201 10.93 18.69 -0.26
CA LYS A 201 10.02 17.55 -0.42
C LYS A 201 10.03 16.66 0.83
N SER A 202 11.21 16.32 1.33
CA SER A 202 11.36 15.54 2.57
C SER A 202 10.72 16.25 3.77
N ALA A 203 10.94 17.57 3.91
CA ALA A 203 10.30 18.35 4.97
C ALA A 203 8.76 18.33 4.88
N VAL A 204 8.22 18.44 3.66
CA VAL A 204 6.77 18.37 3.41
C VAL A 204 6.21 16.98 3.72
N GLU A 205 6.91 15.90 3.38
CA GLU A 205 6.51 14.53 3.71
C GLU A 205 6.48 14.31 5.23
N VAL A 206 7.49 14.79 5.97
CA VAL A 206 7.52 14.75 7.44
C VAL A 206 6.37 15.56 8.05
N LEU A 207 6.05 16.73 7.49
CA LEU A 207 4.94 17.57 7.94
C LEU A 207 3.59 16.87 7.70
N LYS A 208 3.40 16.25 6.53
CA LYS A 208 2.21 15.45 6.22
C LYS A 208 2.04 14.30 7.22
N ASP A 209 3.10 13.55 7.49
CA ASP A 209 3.10 12.44 8.44
C ASP A 209 2.70 12.87 9.87
N LYS A 210 3.22 14.02 10.32
CA LYS A 210 2.84 14.60 11.62
C LYS A 210 1.38 15.05 11.62
N LEU A 211 0.91 15.65 10.54
CA LEU A 211 -0.48 16.11 10.42
C LEU A 211 -1.47 14.94 10.44
N ASP A 212 -1.18 13.85 9.72
CA ASP A 212 -2.01 12.63 9.73
C ASP A 212 -2.06 12.01 11.13
N THR A 213 -0.94 12.06 11.87
CA THR A 213 -0.85 11.63 13.26
C THR A 213 -1.72 12.50 14.16
N TYR A 214 -1.64 13.82 14.04
CA TYR A 214 -2.46 14.76 14.79
C TYR A 214 -3.96 14.64 14.46
N GLN A 215 -4.33 14.45 13.20
CA GLN A 215 -5.72 14.24 12.80
C GLN A 215 -6.29 12.96 13.40
N THR A 216 -5.49 11.88 13.42
CA THR A 216 -5.86 10.61 14.04
C THR A 216 -6.04 10.75 15.56
N ALA A 217 -5.07 11.37 16.24
CA ALA A 217 -5.16 11.63 17.68
C ALA A 217 -6.36 12.52 18.02
N PHE A 218 -6.61 13.58 17.24
CA PHE A 218 -7.74 14.48 17.44
C PHE A 218 -9.09 13.79 17.28
N ASN A 219 -9.23 12.88 16.31
CA ASN A 219 -10.46 12.10 16.12
C ASN A 219 -10.75 11.20 17.35
N PHE A 220 -9.74 10.54 17.92
CA PHE A 220 -9.93 9.71 19.13
C PHE A 220 -10.18 10.53 20.39
N VAL A 221 -9.52 11.69 20.53
CA VAL A 221 -9.83 12.65 21.61
C VAL A 221 -11.26 13.17 21.49
N GLY A 222 -11.72 13.49 20.28
CA GLY A 222 -13.09 13.91 20.01
C GLY A 222 -14.12 12.82 20.35
N LEU A 223 -13.86 11.57 19.97
CA LEU A 223 -14.69 10.42 20.33
C LEU A 223 -14.71 10.19 21.86
N TYR A 224 -13.55 10.27 22.51
CA TYR A 224 -13.46 10.15 23.97
C TYR A 224 -14.28 11.23 24.68
N GLN A 225 -14.17 12.49 24.26
CA GLN A 225 -14.97 13.59 24.79
C GLN A 225 -16.47 13.36 24.54
N GLY A 226 -16.84 12.89 23.35
CA GLY A 226 -18.20 12.52 23.00
C GLY A 226 -18.77 11.45 23.94
N PHE A 227 -18.07 10.32 24.09
CA PHE A 227 -18.47 9.25 25.00
C PHE A 227 -18.47 9.70 26.47
N SER A 228 -17.52 10.51 26.91
CA SER A 228 -17.48 11.08 28.27
C SER A 228 -18.71 11.93 28.57
N SER A 229 -19.14 12.75 27.61
CA SER A 229 -20.37 13.55 27.76
C SER A 229 -21.64 12.69 27.82
N LEU A 230 -21.69 11.59 27.06
CA LEU A 230 -22.79 10.62 27.09
C LEU A 230 -22.80 9.83 28.40
N LEU A 231 -21.63 9.44 28.88
CA LEU A 231 -21.45 8.75 30.16
C LEU A 231 -21.98 9.61 31.30
N LYS A 232 -21.61 10.90 31.36
CA LYS A 232 -22.11 11.83 32.38
C LYS A 232 -23.64 11.89 32.39
N LYS A 233 -24.26 12.06 31.21
CA LYS A 233 -25.73 12.06 31.09
C LYS A 233 -26.37 10.76 31.57
N LYS A 234 -25.75 9.61 31.28
CA LYS A 234 -26.26 8.29 31.71
C LYS A 234 -26.09 8.06 33.21
N VAL A 235 -25.02 8.57 33.82
CA VAL A 235 -24.83 8.56 35.27
C VAL A 235 -25.89 9.43 35.96
N ASP A 236 -26.15 10.63 35.43
CA ASP A 236 -27.22 11.51 35.94
C ASP A 236 -28.61 10.83 35.83
N GLU A 237 -28.89 10.16 34.72
CA GLU A 237 -30.11 9.35 34.52
C GLU A 237 -30.20 8.19 35.53
N LEU A 238 -29.10 7.47 35.76
CA LEU A 238 -29.02 6.38 36.72
C LEU A 238 -29.32 6.85 38.14
N ASP A 239 -28.76 7.98 38.55
CA ASP A 239 -28.98 8.53 39.89
C ASP A 239 -30.43 9.02 40.07
N SER A 240 -31.02 9.64 39.04
CA SER A 240 -32.46 9.95 39.04
C SER A 240 -33.32 8.69 39.19
N LEU A 241 -33.00 7.61 38.46
CA LEU A 241 -33.73 6.33 38.56
C LEU A 241 -33.58 5.68 39.94
N LYS A 242 -32.40 5.75 40.58
CA LYS A 242 -32.18 5.25 41.94
C LYS A 242 -33.04 6.00 42.96
N ILE A 243 -33.16 7.32 42.81
CA ILE A 243 -34.01 8.14 43.68
C ILE A 243 -35.48 7.72 43.51
N GLN A 244 -35.96 7.57 42.27
CA GLN A 244 -37.31 7.09 41.98
C GLN A 244 -37.57 5.69 42.58
N TYR A 245 -36.60 4.78 42.43
CA TYR A 245 -36.65 3.44 43.00
C TYR A 245 -36.78 3.46 44.53
N PHE A 246 -36.00 4.32 45.19
CA PHE A 246 -36.08 4.50 46.64
C PHE A 246 -37.46 5.01 47.08
N PHE A 247 -38.00 6.03 46.41
CA PHE A 247 -39.33 6.56 46.74
C PHE A 247 -40.46 5.54 46.53
N ILE A 248 -40.45 4.79 45.41
CA ILE A 248 -41.46 3.75 45.17
C ILE A 248 -41.34 2.64 46.24
N GLY A 249 -40.13 2.23 46.59
CA GLY A 249 -39.90 1.25 47.66
C GLY A 249 -40.42 1.74 49.01
N LEU A 250 -40.21 3.01 49.34
CA LEU A 250 -40.74 3.64 50.55
C LEU A 250 -42.28 3.68 50.56
N ILE A 251 -42.90 4.02 49.42
CA ILE A 251 -44.37 4.02 49.29
C ILE A 251 -44.94 2.61 49.51
N ILE A 252 -44.36 1.59 48.88
CA ILE A 252 -44.76 0.17 49.00
C ILE A 252 -44.76 -0.29 50.46
N ILE A 253 -43.75 0.12 51.25
CA ILE A 253 -43.65 -0.23 52.67
C ILE A 253 -44.59 0.63 53.54
N SER A 254 -44.76 1.90 53.20
CA SER A 254 -45.57 2.84 54.01
C SER A 254 -47.07 2.54 53.99
N ILE A 255 -47.62 2.09 52.85
CA ILE A 255 -49.06 1.79 52.69
C ILE A 255 -49.53 0.75 53.72
N PRO A 256 -48.94 -0.46 53.81
CA PRO A 256 -49.38 -1.46 54.79
C PRO A 256 -49.11 -1.04 56.23
N LEU A 257 -48.06 -0.25 56.49
CA LEU A 257 -47.79 0.27 57.84
C LEU A 257 -48.87 1.26 58.31
N LEU A 258 -49.30 2.16 57.42
CA LEU A 258 -50.38 3.11 57.71
C LEU A 258 -51.72 2.40 57.88
N GLU A 259 -52.00 1.39 57.04
CA GLU A 259 -53.20 0.56 57.18
C GLU A 259 -53.22 -0.17 58.53
N LEU A 260 -52.09 -0.77 58.92
CA LEU A 260 -51.95 -1.47 60.20
C LEU A 260 -52.10 -0.53 61.40
N ALA A 261 -51.49 0.66 61.36
CA ALA A 261 -51.64 1.67 62.39
C ALA A 261 -53.10 2.14 62.54
N TRP A 262 -53.79 2.38 61.41
CA TRP A 262 -55.19 2.77 61.41
C TRP A 262 -56.12 1.67 61.96
N VAL A 263 -55.86 0.41 61.60
CA VAL A 263 -56.60 -0.75 62.16
C VAL A 263 -56.38 -0.85 63.67
N PHE A 264 -55.14 -0.65 64.15
CA PHE A 264 -54.80 -0.70 65.57
C PHE A 264 -55.53 0.36 66.40
N ASP A 265 -55.64 1.59 65.88
CA ASP A 265 -56.36 2.68 66.57
C ASP A 265 -57.89 2.47 66.60
N ASN A 266 -58.44 1.67 65.68
CA ASN A 266 -59.89 1.49 65.50
C ASN A 266 -60.39 0.08 65.84
N LEU A 267 -59.59 -0.73 66.57
CA LEU A 267 -59.89 -2.14 66.88
C LEU A 267 -61.28 -2.38 67.48
N ASN A 268 -61.82 -1.42 68.23
CA ASN A 268 -63.11 -1.56 68.92
C ASN A 268 -64.34 -1.24 68.04
N SER A 269 -64.15 -0.64 66.86
CA SER A 269 -65.24 -0.11 66.01
C SER A 269 -65.33 -0.77 64.61
N ILE A 270 -64.40 -1.67 64.32
CA ILE A 270 -64.24 -2.32 63.01
C ILE A 270 -64.91 -3.71 63.01
N ASP A 271 -65.68 -3.99 61.96
CA ASP A 271 -66.23 -5.32 61.66
C ASP A 271 -65.47 -5.96 60.50
N SER A 272 -65.48 -7.30 60.41
CA SER A 272 -64.73 -8.11 59.44
C SER A 272 -65.04 -7.73 57.98
N THR A 273 -66.28 -7.31 57.71
CA THR A 273 -66.70 -6.85 56.39
C THR A 273 -66.01 -5.55 55.96
N LYS A 274 -65.83 -4.60 56.88
CA LYS A 274 -65.18 -3.30 56.61
C LYS A 274 -63.68 -3.46 56.35
N VAL A 275 -63.02 -4.39 57.05
CA VAL A 275 -61.60 -4.72 56.80
C VAL A 275 -61.41 -5.23 55.38
N LEU A 276 -62.30 -6.12 54.90
CA LEU A 276 -62.21 -6.68 53.55
C LEU A 276 -62.29 -5.61 52.44
N PHE A 277 -63.15 -4.59 52.63
CA PHE A 277 -63.27 -3.48 51.69
C PHE A 277 -62.04 -2.55 51.66
N ILE A 278 -61.20 -2.56 52.69
CA ILE A 278 -59.96 -1.77 52.77
C ILE A 278 -58.78 -2.57 52.19
N VAL A 279 -58.65 -3.85 52.57
CA VAL A 279 -57.55 -4.73 52.18
C VAL A 279 -57.55 -5.03 50.68
N PHE A 280 -58.73 -5.20 50.06
CA PHE A 280 -58.80 -5.62 48.65
C PHE A 280 -58.29 -4.53 47.68
N PRO A 281 -58.68 -3.25 47.83
CA PRO A 281 -58.07 -2.16 47.06
C PRO A 281 -56.59 -1.93 47.38
N THR A 282 -56.16 -2.02 48.65
CA THR A 282 -54.73 -1.82 49.00
C THR A 282 -53.85 -2.92 48.43
N LEU A 283 -54.30 -4.17 48.46
CA LEU A 283 -53.59 -5.29 47.83
C LEU A 283 -53.48 -5.09 46.31
N THR A 284 -54.55 -4.67 45.64
CA THR A 284 -54.54 -4.37 44.20
C THR A 284 -53.55 -3.25 43.87
N LEU A 285 -53.56 -2.17 44.66
CA LEU A 285 -52.62 -1.05 44.52
C LEU A 285 -51.16 -1.50 44.74
N LEU A 286 -50.92 -2.37 45.72
CA LEU A 286 -49.60 -2.92 46.01
C LEU A 286 -49.04 -3.73 44.83
N PHE A 287 -49.88 -4.55 44.18
CA PHE A 287 -49.49 -5.29 42.98
C PHE A 287 -49.07 -4.35 41.84
N VAL A 288 -49.82 -3.28 41.60
CA VAL A 288 -49.49 -2.27 40.58
C VAL A 288 -48.18 -1.56 40.93
N LEU A 289 -47.98 -1.15 42.18
CA LEU A 289 -46.76 -0.51 42.63
C LEU A 289 -45.54 -1.44 42.52
N PHE A 290 -45.69 -2.72 42.85
CA PHE A 290 -44.63 -3.71 42.71
C PHE A 290 -44.25 -3.93 41.23
N TRP A 291 -45.21 -3.85 40.32
CA TRP A 291 -44.94 -3.89 38.89
C TRP A 291 -44.11 -2.67 38.43
N PHE A 292 -44.48 -1.46 38.86
CA PHE A 292 -43.68 -0.25 38.59
C PHE A 292 -42.27 -0.33 39.21
N PHE A 293 -42.15 -0.85 40.43
CA PHE A 293 -40.88 -1.08 41.08
C PHE A 293 -39.96 -2.00 40.26
N ARG A 294 -40.52 -3.06 39.68
CA ARG A 294 -39.80 -3.96 38.77
C ARG A 294 -39.36 -3.26 37.49
N ILE A 295 -40.18 -2.38 36.92
CA ILE A 295 -39.84 -1.60 35.72
C ILE A 295 -38.66 -0.67 36.00
N VAL A 296 -38.71 0.09 37.09
CA VAL A 296 -37.62 1.00 37.46
C VAL A 296 -36.34 0.21 37.70
N LEU A 297 -36.42 -0.95 38.38
CA LEU A 297 -35.28 -1.85 38.55
C LEU A 297 -34.70 -2.35 37.22
N HIS A 298 -35.56 -2.68 36.25
CA HIS A 298 -35.13 -3.08 34.91
C HIS A 298 -34.43 -1.93 34.17
N ASN A 299 -34.96 -0.72 34.25
CA ASN A 299 -34.33 0.47 33.65
C ASN A 299 -32.98 0.78 34.30
N ILE A 300 -32.84 0.63 35.62
CA ILE A 300 -31.55 0.77 36.33
C ILE A 300 -30.51 -0.23 35.77
N LYS A 301 -30.90 -1.50 35.60
CA LYS A 301 -30.00 -2.52 35.01
C LYS A 301 -29.62 -2.17 33.57
N SER A 302 -30.60 -1.74 32.77
CA SER A 302 -30.39 -1.30 31.38
C SER A 302 -29.38 -0.15 31.30
N VAL A 303 -29.58 0.93 32.05
CA VAL A 303 -28.68 2.09 32.07
C VAL A 303 -27.29 1.72 32.57
N LYS A 304 -27.18 0.83 33.57
CA LYS A 304 -25.89 0.33 34.06
C LYS A 304 -25.12 -0.44 32.98
N SER A 305 -25.82 -1.25 32.18
CA SER A 305 -25.23 -1.98 31.03
C SER A 305 -24.72 -1.00 29.95
N GLN A 306 -25.50 0.05 29.66
CA GLN A 306 -25.10 1.11 28.72
C GLN A 306 -23.87 1.89 29.21
N ILE A 307 -23.78 2.19 30.51
CA ILE A 307 -22.61 2.82 31.14
C ILE A 307 -21.36 1.96 30.95
N MET A 308 -21.45 0.67 31.22
CA MET A 308 -20.30 -0.25 31.08
C MET A 308 -19.82 -0.35 29.62
N GLN A 309 -20.75 -0.36 28.65
CA GLN A 309 -20.39 -0.31 27.23
C GLN A 309 -19.70 1.00 26.83
N LEU A 310 -20.12 2.15 27.38
CA LEU A 310 -19.49 3.44 27.13
C LEU A 310 -18.08 3.52 27.76
N GLU A 311 -17.90 3.04 28.98
CA GLU A 311 -16.61 3.00 29.66
C GLU A 311 -15.60 2.13 28.90
N LEU A 312 -16.03 0.98 28.36
CA LEU A 312 -15.20 0.15 27.50
C LEU A 312 -14.72 0.92 26.26
N ARG A 313 -15.64 1.59 25.54
CA ARG A 313 -15.27 2.37 24.34
C ARG A 313 -14.34 3.53 24.66
N MET A 314 -14.57 4.23 25.78
CA MET A 314 -13.67 5.28 26.26
C MET A 314 -12.27 4.75 26.55
N THR A 315 -12.18 3.61 27.24
CA THR A 315 -10.90 2.95 27.56
C THR A 315 -10.16 2.52 26.29
N LEU A 316 -10.89 1.96 25.32
CA LEU A 316 -10.37 1.58 24.01
C LEU A 316 -9.86 2.79 23.22
N CYS A 317 -10.60 3.91 23.18
CA CYS A 317 -10.15 5.14 22.54
C CYS A 317 -8.86 5.70 23.19
N GLN A 318 -8.76 5.70 24.52
CA GLN A 318 -7.55 6.12 25.22
C GLN A 318 -6.36 5.18 24.94
N PHE A 319 -6.61 3.88 24.89
CA PHE A 319 -5.61 2.87 24.58
C PHE A 319 -5.07 3.03 23.16
N ILE A 320 -5.95 3.14 22.15
CA ILE A 320 -5.52 3.22 20.75
C ILE A 320 -4.80 4.54 20.46
N GLN A 321 -5.20 5.64 21.09
CA GLN A 321 -4.51 6.92 20.95
C GLN A 321 -3.06 6.80 21.45
N SER A 322 -2.88 6.23 22.64
CA SER A 322 -1.56 5.99 23.25
C SER A 322 -0.72 4.99 22.45
N TYR A 323 -1.36 4.06 21.74
CA TYR A 323 -0.73 3.02 20.92
C TYR A 323 -0.33 3.55 19.53
N ALA A 324 -1.21 4.29 18.86
CA ALA A 324 -0.98 4.87 17.54
C ALA A 324 0.11 5.96 17.56
N GLU A 325 0.22 6.72 18.66
CA GLU A 325 1.32 7.67 18.89
C GLU A 325 2.69 6.98 19.00
N LYS A 326 2.73 5.68 19.34
CA LYS A 326 3.98 4.94 19.61
C LYS A 326 4.46 4.03 18.47
N SER A 327 3.65 3.72 17.46
CA SER A 327 4.11 2.79 16.41
C SER A 327 3.42 2.96 15.06
N LYS A 328 4.13 3.57 14.10
CA LYS A 328 3.82 3.46 12.67
C LYS A 328 4.01 2.01 12.17
N GLU A 329 5.07 1.34 12.64
CA GLU A 329 5.46 -0.02 12.21
C GLU A 329 4.51 -1.14 12.69
N LEU A 330 3.89 -1.02 13.87
CA LEU A 330 2.99 -2.08 14.38
C LEU A 330 1.57 -2.01 13.79
N LYS A 331 1.21 -0.89 13.16
CA LYS A 331 -0.09 -0.71 12.48
C LYS A 331 -0.17 -1.57 11.21
N GLU A 332 0.97 -1.76 10.54
CA GLU A 332 1.09 -2.65 9.37
C GLU A 332 1.12 -4.13 9.78
N ALA A 333 1.68 -4.45 10.96
CA ALA A 333 1.80 -5.82 11.45
C ALA A 333 0.49 -6.43 12.01
N ASN A 334 -0.49 -5.62 12.44
CA ASN A 334 -1.71 -6.10 13.12
C ASN A 334 -3.01 -5.47 12.58
N LYS A 335 -3.22 -5.54 11.27
CA LYS A 335 -4.42 -5.02 10.58
C LYS A 335 -5.73 -5.62 11.11
N GLU A 336 -5.76 -6.93 11.39
CA GLU A 336 -6.95 -7.62 11.90
C GLU A 336 -7.39 -7.12 13.29
N GLY A 337 -6.43 -6.74 14.14
CA GLY A 337 -6.73 -6.17 15.46
C GLY A 337 -7.38 -4.79 15.40
N PHE A 338 -6.99 -3.98 14.41
CA PHE A 338 -7.57 -2.66 14.16
C PHE A 338 -9.00 -2.74 13.63
N GLU A 339 -9.29 -3.67 12.71
CA GLU A 339 -10.64 -3.87 12.19
C GLU A 339 -11.61 -4.34 13.28
N LYS A 340 -11.18 -5.24 14.18
CA LYS A 340 -11.99 -5.65 15.34
C LYS A 340 -12.18 -4.52 16.35
N PHE A 341 -11.17 -3.67 16.55
CA PHE A 341 -11.28 -2.48 17.38
C PHE A 341 -12.34 -1.50 16.85
N GLU A 342 -12.30 -1.16 15.56
CA GLU A 342 -13.28 -0.23 14.95
C GLU A 342 -14.71 -0.76 15.09
N ASN A 343 -14.90 -2.07 14.90
CA ASN A 343 -16.19 -2.71 15.10
C ASN A 343 -16.72 -2.59 16.54
N ILE A 344 -15.85 -2.63 17.56
CA ILE A 344 -16.28 -2.45 18.96
C ILE A 344 -16.62 -0.98 19.26
N ILE A 345 -15.85 -0.02 18.74
CA ILE A 345 -16.12 1.42 18.94
C ILE A 345 -17.42 1.85 18.26
N PHE A 346 -17.68 1.37 17.05
CA PHE A 346 -18.85 1.76 16.25
C PHE A 346 -20.06 0.83 16.37
N SER A 347 -19.97 -0.23 17.20
CA SER A 347 -21.13 -1.08 17.51
C SER A 347 -22.27 -0.27 18.15
N SER A 348 -23.51 -0.72 17.95
CA SER A 348 -24.68 -0.11 18.59
C SER A 348 -24.63 -0.25 20.11
N ILE A 349 -25.17 0.72 20.84
CA ILE A 349 -25.36 0.60 22.31
C ILE A 349 -26.62 -0.22 22.52
N VAL A 350 -26.51 -1.39 23.17
CA VAL A 350 -27.67 -2.28 23.40
C VAL A 350 -28.18 -2.10 24.84
N SER A 351 -29.50 -2.10 25.00
CA SER A 351 -30.19 -1.79 26.27
C SER A 351 -30.35 -2.98 27.22
N SER A 352 -29.91 -4.20 26.88
CA SER A 352 -30.17 -5.40 27.69
C SER A 352 -28.99 -6.38 27.70
N ASP A 353 -28.72 -6.95 28.89
CA ASP A 353 -27.65 -7.94 29.13
C ASP A 353 -27.84 -9.26 28.34
N GLU A 354 -29.06 -9.55 27.88
CA GLU A 354 -29.36 -10.79 27.11
C GLU A 354 -28.95 -10.74 25.64
N ASN A 355 -28.55 -9.57 25.13
CA ASN A 355 -28.02 -9.41 23.77
C ASN A 355 -26.74 -8.58 23.81
N ILE A 356 -25.78 -8.97 24.66
CA ILE A 356 -24.40 -8.51 24.47
C ILE A 356 -23.99 -9.04 23.09
N PRO A 357 -23.76 -8.17 22.08
CA PRO A 357 -23.41 -8.65 20.76
C PRO A 357 -22.08 -9.41 20.87
N SER A 358 -21.93 -10.49 20.08
CA SER A 358 -20.72 -11.33 19.98
C SER A 358 -19.43 -10.54 19.70
N THR A 359 -19.51 -9.22 19.51
CA THR A 359 -18.40 -8.26 19.57
C THR A 359 -17.72 -8.17 20.94
N PHE A 360 -18.38 -8.52 22.04
CA PHE A 360 -17.76 -8.51 23.39
C PHE A 360 -16.85 -9.73 23.64
N ASP A 361 -17.02 -10.83 22.88
CA ASP A 361 -16.05 -11.95 22.82
C ASP A 361 -14.73 -11.54 22.14
N GLY A 362 -14.68 -10.38 21.47
CA GLY A 362 -13.45 -9.79 20.95
C GLY A 362 -12.43 -9.37 22.03
N MET A 363 -12.84 -9.33 23.31
CA MET A 363 -11.99 -8.94 24.44
C MET A 363 -10.82 -9.91 24.67
N GLU A 364 -10.97 -11.19 24.30
CA GLU A 364 -9.90 -12.19 24.39
C GLU A 364 -8.77 -11.91 23.37
N HIS A 365 -9.12 -11.38 22.19
CA HIS A 365 -8.14 -10.96 21.18
C HIS A 365 -7.48 -9.61 21.53
N VAL A 366 -8.21 -8.69 22.19
CA VAL A 366 -7.63 -7.46 22.74
C VAL A 366 -6.65 -7.76 23.88
N SER A 367 -6.93 -8.80 24.68
CA SER A 367 -5.99 -9.31 25.70
C SER A 367 -4.66 -9.79 25.08
N ASN A 368 -4.70 -10.41 23.90
CA ASN A 368 -3.49 -10.79 23.18
C ASN A 368 -2.71 -9.57 22.63
N LEU A 369 -3.39 -8.52 22.17
CA LEU A 369 -2.75 -7.24 21.82
C LEU A 369 -2.10 -6.57 23.06
N LEU A 370 -2.78 -6.59 24.22
CA LEU A 370 -2.27 -6.08 25.49
C LEU A 370 -1.05 -6.86 26.01
N LYS A 371 -1.03 -8.19 25.82
CA LYS A 371 0.11 -9.05 26.20
C LYS A 371 1.34 -8.77 25.35
N ASN A 372 1.19 -8.56 24.05
CA ASN A 372 2.31 -8.28 23.15
C ASN A 372 3.03 -6.96 23.47
N PHE A 373 2.31 -5.97 24.02
CA PHE A 373 2.91 -4.71 24.50
C PHE A 373 3.80 -4.89 25.74
N LYS A 374 3.49 -5.84 26.62
CA LYS A 374 4.27 -6.07 27.85
C LYS A 374 5.57 -6.84 27.60
N SER A 375 5.72 -7.42 26.41
CA SER A 375 6.82 -8.35 26.09
C SER A 375 7.98 -7.73 25.30
N ASN A 376 7.85 -6.48 24.82
CA ASN A 376 8.94 -5.71 24.22
C ASN A 376 9.12 -4.39 25.01
N PRO A 377 10.16 -4.28 25.86
CA PRO A 377 10.50 -3.01 26.52
C PRO A 377 10.98 -1.94 25.53
#